data_AF-A0A2S2QWG2-F1
#
_entry.id   AF-A0A2S2QWG2-F1
#
_cell.length_a   1.000
_cell.length_b   1.000
_cell.length_c   1.000
_cell.angle_alpha   90.00
_cell.angle_beta   90.00
_cell.angle_gamma   90.00
#
_symmetry.space_group_name_H-M   'P 1'
#
loop_
_entity.id
_entity.type
_entity.pdbx_description
1 polymer ?
#
loop_
_entity_poly.entity_id
_entity_poly.type
_entity_poly.pdbx_seq_one_letter_code
_entity_poly.pdbx_strand_id
1 'polypeptide(L)'
;EKEVVKKMIWKLKDYYTTLAKSKSGSRAFDCIWKVADSKQHLMIMTEFLRHESDLTSTQFGSIISNKLNLGLFRHQKDEWLKADQNKLKTLKVFEINKYC
;
A
#
# COMPACT_ATOMS: atom_id res chain seq x y z
N GLU A 1 -16.84 -12.86 0.42
CA GLU A 1 -15.47 -12.64 -0.11
C GLU A 1 -14.81 -11.35 0.38
N LYS A 2 -15.38 -10.15 0.16
CA LYS A 2 -14.78 -8.85 0.56
C LYS A 2 -14.39 -8.75 2.04
N GLU A 3 -15.20 -9.30 2.94
CA GLU A 3 -14.91 -9.29 4.38
C GLU A 3 -13.77 -10.24 4.79
N VAL A 4 -13.56 -11.33 4.04
CA VAL A 4 -12.44 -12.26 4.31
C VAL A 4 -11.12 -11.59 3.96
N VAL A 5 -11.07 -10.89 2.81
CA VAL A 5 -9.88 -10.12 2.37
C VAL A 5 -9.54 -9.04 3.39
N LYS A 6 -10.53 -8.26 3.86
CA LYS A 6 -10.30 -7.24 4.90
C LYS A 6 -9.68 -7.84 6.16
N LYS A 7 -10.24 -8.94 6.66
CA LYS A 7 -9.72 -9.64 7.84
C LYS A 7 -8.29 -10.14 7.63
N MET A 8 -7.97 -10.66 6.45
CA MET A 8 -6.61 -11.11 6.11
C MET A 8 -5.60 -9.96 6.16
N ILE A 9 -5.94 -8.81 5.60
CA ILE A 9 -5.07 -7.62 5.61
C ILE A 9 -4.77 -7.18 7.04
N TRP A 10 -5.78 -7.13 7.92
CA TRP A 10 -5.56 -6.78 9.32
C TRP A 10 -4.71 -7.82 10.08
N LYS A 11 -4.78 -9.11 9.71
CA LYS A 11 -3.96 -10.16 10.31
C LYS A 11 -2.48 -10.08 9.91
N LEU A 12 -2.17 -9.47 8.76
CA LEU A 12 -0.80 -9.30 8.25
C LEU A 12 -0.11 -8.04 8.79
N LYS A 13 -0.80 -7.26 9.61
CA LYS A 13 -0.23 -6.09 10.28
C LYS A 13 1.06 -6.47 11.02
N ASP A 14 2.04 -5.57 10.97
CA ASP A 14 3.38 -5.71 11.54
C ASP A 14 4.30 -6.69 10.78
N TYR A 15 3.83 -7.29 9.68
CA TYR A 15 4.62 -8.15 8.78
C TYR A 15 4.79 -7.57 7.36
N TYR A 16 4.24 -6.39 7.08
CA TYR A 16 4.30 -5.81 5.74
C TYR A 16 5.72 -5.44 5.34
N THR A 17 6.54 -4.95 6.26
CA THR A 17 7.95 -4.62 5.96
C THR A 17 8.71 -5.87 5.52
N THR A 18 8.57 -6.96 6.28
CA THR A 18 9.17 -8.28 5.95
C THR A 18 8.69 -8.78 4.59
N LEU A 19 7.38 -8.68 4.33
CA LEU A 19 6.78 -9.10 3.07
C LEU A 19 7.34 -8.30 1.89
N ALA A 20 7.35 -6.97 1.99
CA ALA A 20 7.75 -6.03 0.94
C ALA A 20 9.23 -6.13 0.55
N LYS A 21 10.10 -6.53 1.47
CA LYS A 21 11.55 -6.66 1.23
C LYS A 21 11.95 -7.89 0.40
N SER A 22 11.05 -8.86 0.26
CA SER A 22 11.35 -10.12 -0.44
C SER A 22 10.96 -10.07 -1.92
N LYS A 23 11.64 -10.87 -2.76
CA LYS A 23 11.38 -10.94 -4.22
C LYS A 23 9.94 -11.33 -4.55
N SER A 24 9.41 -12.36 -3.89
CA SER A 24 8.03 -12.83 -4.09
C SER A 24 7.03 -12.03 -3.25
N GLY A 25 7.38 -11.69 -2.02
CA GLY A 25 6.48 -10.96 -1.12
C GLY A 25 6.21 -9.53 -1.58
N SER A 26 7.14 -8.84 -2.24
CA SER A 26 6.87 -7.55 -2.87
C SER A 26 5.75 -7.60 -3.91
N ARG A 27 5.62 -8.72 -4.64
CA ARG A 27 4.51 -8.93 -5.58
C ARG A 27 3.21 -9.28 -4.87
N ALA A 28 3.26 -10.07 -3.81
CA ALA A 28 2.10 -10.33 -2.97
C ALA A 28 1.59 -9.04 -2.32
N PHE A 29 2.50 -8.19 -1.86
CA PHE A 29 2.21 -6.86 -1.33
C PHE A 29 1.51 -5.97 -2.37
N ASP A 30 2.00 -5.94 -3.61
CA ASP A 30 1.34 -5.20 -4.70
C ASP A 30 -0.12 -5.63 -4.91
N CYS A 31 -0.41 -6.92 -4.79
CA CYS A 31 -1.78 -7.44 -4.87
C CYS A 31 -2.62 -7.00 -3.67
N ILE A 32 -2.05 -7.06 -2.46
CA ILE A 32 -2.72 -6.61 -1.23
C ILE A 32 -3.04 -5.11 -1.31
N TRP A 33 -2.09 -4.29 -1.77
CA TRP A 33 -2.26 -2.85 -1.90
C TRP A 33 -3.43 -2.49 -2.83
N LYS A 34 -3.61 -3.21 -3.94
CA LYS A 34 -4.71 -2.93 -4.88
C LYS A 34 -6.11 -3.14 -4.29
N VAL A 35 -6.24 -4.02 -3.30
CA VAL A 35 -7.54 -4.40 -2.72
C VAL A 35 -7.76 -3.83 -1.32
N ALA A 36 -6.74 -3.19 -0.75
CA ALA A 36 -6.82 -2.54 0.55
C ALA A 36 -7.64 -1.24 0.47
N ASP A 37 -8.36 -0.95 1.55
CA ASP A 37 -9.05 0.33 1.70
C ASP A 37 -8.11 1.43 2.24
N SER A 38 -8.58 2.69 2.23
CA SER A 38 -7.76 3.81 2.68
C SER A 38 -7.33 3.72 4.15
N LYS A 39 -8.10 3.04 5.02
CA LYS A 39 -7.71 2.83 6.43
C LYS A 39 -6.58 1.81 6.52
N GLN A 40 -6.64 0.76 5.71
CA GLN A 40 -5.59 -0.26 5.61
C GLN A 40 -4.32 0.31 4.96
N HIS A 41 -4.44 1.13 3.92
CA HIS A 41 -3.30 1.88 3.37
C HIS A 41 -2.62 2.73 4.44
N LEU A 42 -3.40 3.47 5.23
CA LEU A 42 -2.86 4.28 6.31
C LEU A 42 -2.09 3.44 7.35
N MET A 43 -2.65 2.30 7.73
CA MET A 43 -2.00 1.35 8.63
C MET A 43 -0.66 0.87 8.06
N ILE A 44 -0.65 0.39 6.81
CA ILE A 44 0.54 -0.12 6.11
C ILE A 44 1.61 0.97 5.99
N MET A 45 1.24 2.17 5.56
CA MET A 45 2.18 3.29 5.41
C MET A 45 2.80 3.71 6.75
N THR A 46 2.02 3.64 7.83
CA THR A 46 2.52 3.92 9.19
C THR A 46 3.53 2.86 9.64
N GLU A 47 3.31 1.59 9.31
CA GLU A 47 4.28 0.52 9.56
C GLU A 47 5.58 0.74 8.77
N PHE A 48 5.47 1.02 7.46
CA PHE A 48 6.63 1.28 6.61
C PHE A 48 7.45 2.47 7.08
N LEU A 49 6.80 3.54 7.55
CA LEU A 49 7.49 4.71 8.08
C LEU A 49 8.29 4.38 9.35
N ARG A 50 7.75 3.50 10.20
CA ARG A 50 8.41 3.05 11.44
C ARG A 50 9.66 2.22 11.15
N HIS A 51 9.63 1.44 10.06
CA HIS A 51 10.69 0.51 9.68
C HIS A 51 11.36 0.91 8.36
N GLU A 52 11.42 2.20 8.04
CA GLU A 52 11.86 2.67 6.72
C GLU A 52 13.30 2.26 6.39
N SER A 53 14.22 2.36 7.36
CA SER A 53 15.61 1.92 7.17
C SER A 53 15.69 0.42 6.84
N ASP A 54 14.87 -0.38 7.50
CA ASP A 54 14.80 -1.82 7.24
C ASP A 54 14.17 -2.12 5.87
N LEU A 55 13.07 -1.44 5.52
CA LEU A 55 12.40 -1.57 4.22
C LEU A 55 13.35 -1.23 3.07
N THR A 56 14.01 -0.06 3.16
CA THR A 56 14.85 0.48 2.10
C THR A 56 16.23 -0.20 1.98
N SER A 57 16.60 -1.05 2.94
CA SER A 57 17.82 -1.87 2.88
C SER A 57 17.86 -2.86 1.71
N THR A 58 16.70 -3.16 1.11
CA THR A 58 16.58 -4.06 -0.04
C THR A 58 16.12 -3.32 -1.29
N GLN A 59 16.54 -3.80 -2.47
CA GLN A 59 16.08 -3.22 -3.74
C GLN A 59 14.55 -3.25 -3.87
N PHE A 60 13.90 -4.34 -3.46
CA PHE A 60 12.44 -4.46 -3.54
C PHE A 60 11.71 -3.50 -2.62
N GLY A 61 12.15 -3.39 -1.36
CA GLY A 61 11.55 -2.46 -0.41
C GLY A 61 11.81 -1.00 -0.77
N SER A 62 12.98 -0.67 -1.33
CA SER A 62 13.28 0.65 -1.88
C SER A 62 12.34 1.03 -3.04
N ILE A 63 12.12 0.09 -3.98
CA ILE A 63 11.16 0.28 -5.07
C ILE A 63 9.75 0.53 -4.53
N ILE A 64 9.31 -0.24 -3.53
CA ILE A 64 7.99 -0.06 -2.90
C ILE A 64 7.89 1.29 -2.19
N SER A 65 8.90 1.68 -1.40
CA SER A 65 8.94 2.97 -0.70
C SER A 65 8.76 4.14 -1.68
N ASN A 66 9.50 4.11 -2.79
CA ASN A 66 9.41 5.13 -3.84
C ASN A 66 8.04 5.10 -4.54
N LYS A 67 7.53 3.91 -4.88
CA LYS A 67 6.23 3.73 -5.55
C LYS A 67 5.07 4.28 -4.72
N LEU A 68 5.12 4.10 -3.40
CA LEU A 68 4.12 4.60 -2.47
C LEU A 68 4.38 6.04 -2.04
N ASN A 69 5.52 6.63 -2.42
CA ASN A 69 5.95 7.95 -2.02
C ASN A 69 5.93 8.12 -0.49
N LEU A 70 6.65 7.23 0.20
CA LEU A 70 6.75 7.23 1.66
C LEU A 70 7.30 8.55 2.22
N GLY A 71 8.18 9.22 1.48
CA GLY A 71 8.67 10.56 1.79
C GLY A 71 7.55 11.61 1.83
N LEU A 72 6.66 11.64 0.83
CA LEU A 72 5.48 12.52 0.86
C LEU A 72 4.58 12.18 2.05
N PHE A 73 4.36 10.90 2.33
CA PHE A 73 3.54 10.49 3.47
C PHE A 73 4.10 10.96 4.82
N ARG A 74 5.44 10.94 4.99
CA ARG A 74 6.14 11.44 6.18
C ARG A 74 5.86 12.92 6.44
N HIS A 75 5.96 13.75 5.42
CA HIS A 75 5.91 15.21 5.56
C HIS A 75 4.51 15.80 5.35
N GLN A 76 3.70 15.19 4.48
CA GLN A 76 2.43 15.71 3.99
C GLN A 76 1.37 14.60 3.91
N LYS A 77 1.07 14.01 5.07
CA LYS A 77 0.12 12.90 5.21
C LYS A 77 -1.25 13.18 4.59
N ASP A 78 -1.79 14.38 4.78
CA ASP A 78 -3.11 14.76 4.27
C ASP A 78 -3.13 14.89 2.74
N GLU A 79 -2.06 15.43 2.16
CA GLU A 79 -1.90 15.49 0.70
C GLU A 79 -1.79 14.08 0.12
N TRP A 80 -1.00 13.22 0.76
CA TRP A 80 -0.87 11.82 0.40
C TRP A 80 -2.22 11.09 0.44
N LEU A 81 -3.02 11.29 1.49
CA LEU A 81 -4.36 10.68 1.63
C LEU A 81 -5.31 11.15 0.52
N LYS A 82 -5.29 12.45 0.17
CA LYS A 82 -6.07 12.98 -0.95
C LYS A 82 -5.66 12.32 -2.27
N ALA A 83 -4.35 12.18 -2.52
CA ALA A 83 -3.83 11.53 -3.71
C ALA A 83 -4.22 10.04 -3.79
N ASP A 84 -4.16 9.31 -2.68
CA ASP A 84 -4.57 7.90 -2.59
C ASP A 84 -6.06 7.72 -2.89
N GLN A 85 -6.91 8.55 -2.27
CA GLN A 85 -8.36 8.53 -2.52
C GLN A 85 -8.70 8.85 -3.97
N ASN A 86 -7.98 9.79 -4.59
CA ASN A 86 -8.20 10.13 -6.00
C ASN A 86 -7.84 8.96 -6.93
N LYS A 87 -6.74 8.24 -6.66
CA LYS A 87 -6.39 7.03 -7.42
C LYS A 87 -7.49 5.97 -7.36
N LEU A 88 -8.07 5.73 -6.18
CA LEU A 88 -9.18 4.80 -6.00
C LEU A 88 -10.44 5.22 -6.79
N LYS A 89 -10.73 6.51 -6.88
CA LYS A 89 -11.86 7.04 -7.68
C LYS A 89 -11.61 6.87 -9.17
N THR A 90 -10.41 7.19 -9.64
CA THR A 90 -10.03 7.06 -11.04
C THR A 90 -10.14 5.61 -11.52
N LEU A 91 -9.66 4.63 -10.73
CA LEU A 91 -9.78 3.21 -11.07
C LEU A 91 -11.24 2.76 -11.25
N LYS A 92 -12.15 3.22 -10.39
CA LYS A 92 -13.59 2.91 -10.50
C LYS A 92 -14.21 3.49 -11.77
N VAL A 93 -13.84 4.71 -12.16
CA VAL A 93 -14.33 5.34 -13.41
C VAL A 93 -13.86 4.56 -14.64
N PHE A 94 -12.59 4.12 -14.66
CA PHE A 94 -12.07 3.30 -15.75
C PHE A 94 -12.72 1.91 -15.83
N GLU A 95 -13.05 1.29 -14.70
CA GLU A 95 -13.80 0.03 -14.70
C GLU A 95 -15.21 0.20 -15.26
N ILE A 96 -15.91 1.28 -14.92
CA ILE A 96 -17.26 1.58 -15.45
C ILE A 96 -17.21 1.78 -16.97
N ASN A 97 -16.28 2.60 -17.46
CA ASN A 97 -16.15 2.92 -18.89
C ASN A 97 -15.68 1.74 -19.76
N LYS A 98 -15.18 0.65 -19.16
CA LYS A 98 -14.79 -0.56 -19.91
C LYS A 98 -15.99 -1.38 -20.40
N TYR A 99 -17.15 -1.19 -19.79
CA TYR A 99 -18.39 -1.92 -20.10
C TYR A 99 -19.45 -1.04 -20.78
N CYS A 100 -19.07 0.19 -21.19
CA CYS A 100 -19.90 1.09 -22.00
C CYS A 100 -19.38 1.13 -23.44
#